data_AF-A0A7N2KQZ0-F1
#
_entry.id   AF-A0A7N2KQZ0-F1
#
_cell.length_a   1.000
_cell.length_b   1.000
_cell.length_c   1.000
_cell.angle_alpha   90.00
_cell.angle_beta   90.00
_cell.angle_gamma   90.00
#
_symmetry.space_group_name_H-M   'P 1'
#
loop_
_entity.id
_entity.type
_entity.pdbx_description
1 polymer ?
#
loop_
_entity_poly.entity_id
_entity_poly.type
_entity_poly.pdbx_seq_one_letter_code
_entity_poly.pdbx_strand_id
1 'polypeptide(L)'
;MLVPDKFVILHLLDIKQAAESLNGIRMEMTDAAFPLLKGLVATTDVVEACKDVNIAVMLGGYPRKEITLRKDMLSTSVSIYKAQALALEEHDVADCKVTI
;
A
#
# COMPACT_ATOMS: atom_id res chain seq x y z
N MET A 1 -7.77 -14.17 -3.16
CA MET A 1 -8.22 -14.06 -4.57
C MET A 1 -9.53 -13.31 -4.57
N LEU A 2 -9.60 -12.17 -5.28
CA LEU A 2 -10.82 -11.37 -5.38
C LEU A 2 -11.86 -12.17 -6.17
N VAL A 3 -13.13 -12.11 -5.74
CA VAL A 3 -14.23 -12.74 -6.47
C VAL A 3 -14.58 -11.82 -7.65
N PRO A 4 -14.81 -12.35 -8.87
CA PRO A 4 -15.35 -11.57 -9.98
C PRO A 4 -16.57 -10.74 -9.53
N ASP A 5 -16.72 -9.54 -10.09
CA ASP A 5 -17.85 -8.63 -9.83
C ASP A 5 -17.95 -8.02 -8.42
N LYS A 6 -16.90 -8.13 -7.59
CA LYS A 6 -16.83 -7.36 -6.35
C LYS A 6 -16.26 -5.97 -6.58
N PHE A 7 -16.94 -4.98 -6.03
CA PHE A 7 -16.41 -3.63 -5.95
C PHE A 7 -15.18 -3.57 -5.06
N VAL A 8 -14.21 -2.76 -5.47
CA VAL A 8 -12.96 -2.55 -4.74
C VAL A 8 -12.79 -1.07 -4.43
N ILE A 9 -12.22 -0.79 -3.26
CA ILE A 9 -11.65 0.50 -2.90
C ILE A 9 -10.15 0.27 -2.84
N LEU A 10 -9.39 1.03 -3.63
CA LEU A 10 -7.93 0.90 -3.65
C LEU A 10 -7.31 1.94 -2.72
N HIS A 11 -6.47 1.47 -1.81
CA HIS A 11 -5.62 2.32 -0.98
C HIS A 11 -4.19 2.19 -1.51
N LEU A 12 -3.66 3.28 -2.07
CA LEU A 12 -2.32 3.38 -2.60
C LEU A 12 -1.46 4.17 -1.61
N LEU A 13 -0.41 3.53 -1.13
CA LEU A 13 0.55 4.08 -0.19
C LEU A 13 1.91 4.18 -0.86
N ASP A 14 2.53 5.36 -0.80
CA ASP A 14 3.93 5.54 -1.18
C ASP A 14 4.62 6.54 -0.25
N ILE A 15 5.93 6.69 -0.39
CA ILE A 15 6.73 7.66 0.35
C ILE A 15 6.43 9.09 -0.10
N LYS A 16 6.68 10.06 0.78
CA LYS A 16 6.46 11.50 0.50
C LYS A 16 7.13 11.99 -0.78
N GLN A 17 8.29 11.44 -1.13
CA GLN A 17 9.03 11.78 -2.33
C GLN A 17 8.31 11.37 -3.62
N ALA A 18 7.42 10.38 -3.56
CA ALA A 18 6.64 9.88 -4.68
C ALA A 18 5.22 10.46 -4.73
N ALA A 19 4.87 11.44 -3.87
CA ALA A 19 3.52 11.97 -3.76
C ALA A 19 2.94 12.51 -5.08
N GLU A 20 3.77 13.16 -5.89
CA GLU A 20 3.35 13.67 -7.21
C GLU A 20 3.06 12.53 -8.19
N SER A 21 3.93 11.53 -8.26
CA SER A 21 3.72 10.32 -9.08
C SER A 21 2.48 9.56 -8.63
N LEU A 22 2.26 9.43 -7.32
CA LEU A 22 1.09 8.79 -6.73
C LEU A 22 -0.21 9.53 -7.12
N ASN A 23 -0.16 10.87 -7.13
CA ASN A 23 -1.28 11.68 -7.63
C ASN A 23 -1.53 11.47 -9.13
N GLY A 24 -0.47 11.33 -9.94
CA GLY A 24 -0.59 10.97 -11.36
C GLY A 24 -1.33 9.64 -11.57
N ILE A 25 -0.93 8.61 -10.82
CA ILE A 25 -1.62 7.30 -10.85
C ILE A 25 -3.09 7.44 -10.44
N ARG A 26 -3.38 8.28 -9.43
CA ARG A 26 -4.77 8.56 -9.03
C ARG A 26 -5.59 9.15 -10.18
N MET A 27 -5.01 10.09 -10.92
CA MET A 27 -5.67 10.71 -12.08
C MET A 27 -5.92 9.67 -13.17
N GLU A 28 -4.92 8.88 -13.55
CA GLU A 28 -5.05 7.83 -14.57
C GLU A 28 -6.11 6.77 -14.20
N MET A 29 -6.14 6.33 -12.93
CA MET A 29 -7.14 5.38 -12.43
C MET A 29 -8.56 5.94 -12.48
N THR A 30 -8.71 7.25 -12.24
CA THR A 30 -10.00 7.95 -12.34
C THR A 30 -10.46 8.03 -13.79
N ASP A 31 -9.55 8.41 -14.70
CA ASP A 31 -9.83 8.55 -16.13
C ASP A 31 -10.11 7.20 -16.81
N ALA A 32 -9.49 6.13 -16.33
CA ALA A 32 -9.74 4.77 -16.80
C ALA A 32 -11.18 4.26 -16.50
N ALA A 33 -11.90 4.93 -15.59
CA ALA A 33 -13.31 4.69 -15.28
C ALA A 33 -13.66 3.20 -15.04
N PHE A 34 -12.81 2.49 -14.28
CA PHE A 34 -13.00 1.07 -14.02
C PHE A 34 -14.35 0.80 -13.32
N PRO A 35 -15.23 -0.06 -13.88
CA PRO A 35 -16.59 -0.25 -13.36
C PRO A 35 -16.62 -0.85 -11.95
N LEU A 36 -15.56 -1.59 -11.57
CA LEU A 36 -15.44 -2.23 -10.26
C LEU A 36 -14.73 -1.34 -9.23
N LEU A 37 -14.10 -0.24 -9.63
CA LEU A 37 -13.39 0.66 -8.72
C LEU A 37 -14.37 1.68 -8.14
N LYS A 38 -14.74 1.53 -6.86
CA LYS A 38 -15.70 2.42 -6.18
C LYS A 38 -15.05 3.57 -5.43
N GLY A 39 -13.77 3.44 -5.11
CA GLY A 39 -13.03 4.46 -4.38
C GLY A 39 -11.54 4.29 -4.53
N LEU A 40 -10.82 5.39 -4.36
CA LEU A 40 -9.38 5.45 -4.48
C LEU A 40 -8.83 6.42 -3.43
N VAL A 41 -8.02 5.89 -2.52
CA VAL A 41 -7.23 6.65 -1.55
C VAL A 41 -5.79 6.58 -2.02
N ALA A 42 -5.15 7.72 -2.22
CA ALA A 42 -3.74 7.83 -2.59
C ALA A 42 -3.07 8.75 -1.59
N THR A 43 -2.26 8.17 -0.71
CA THR A 43 -1.73 8.87 0.46
C THR A 43 -0.28 8.48 0.75
N THR A 44 0.38 9.31 1.54
CA THR A 44 1.71 9.03 2.09
C THR A 44 1.67 8.76 3.59
N ASP A 45 0.46 8.78 4.17
CA ASP A 45 0.19 8.42 5.55
C ASP A 45 -0.18 6.92 5.63
N VAL A 46 0.62 6.18 6.39
CA VAL A 46 0.43 4.74 6.59
C VAL A 46 -0.89 4.45 7.30
N VAL A 47 -1.29 5.30 8.25
CA VAL A 47 -2.53 5.09 9.04
C VAL A 47 -3.75 5.22 8.13
N GLU A 48 -3.80 6.28 7.32
CA GLU A 48 -4.87 6.47 6.34
C GLU A 48 -4.91 5.34 5.30
N ALA A 49 -3.74 4.89 4.83
CA ALA A 49 -3.67 3.80 3.87
C ALA A 49 -4.13 2.46 4.45
N CYS A 50 -3.85 2.18 5.71
CA CYS A 50 -4.19 0.91 6.36
C CYS A 50 -5.61 0.85 6.94
N LYS A 51 -6.32 1.98 6.95
CA LYS A 51 -7.68 2.06 7.50
C LYS A 51 -8.68 1.22 6.71
N ASP A 52 -9.42 0.37 7.44
CA ASP A 52 -10.52 -0.46 6.92
C ASP A 52 -10.12 -1.39 5.74
N VAL A 53 -8.85 -1.78 5.65
CA VAL A 53 -8.32 -2.60 4.55
C VAL A 53 -8.52 -4.10 4.81
N ASN A 54 -9.17 -4.81 3.89
CA ASN A 54 -9.34 -6.27 3.97
C ASN A 54 -8.18 -7.07 3.36
N ILE A 55 -7.43 -6.48 2.43
CA ILE A 55 -6.30 -7.12 1.74
C ILE A 55 -5.17 -6.10 1.61
N ALA A 56 -4.02 -6.40 2.18
CA ALA A 56 -2.82 -5.57 2.08
C ALA A 56 -1.76 -6.27 1.22
N VAL A 57 -1.33 -5.60 0.14
CA VAL A 57 -0.25 -6.05 -0.74
C VAL A 57 0.95 -5.12 -0.54
N MET A 58 1.92 -5.56 0.26
CA MET A 58 3.05 -4.75 0.71
C MET A 58 4.23 -4.85 -0.26
N LEU A 59 4.12 -4.16 -1.39
CA LEU A 59 5.15 -4.17 -2.45
C LEU A 59 6.36 -3.27 -2.15
N GLY A 60 6.21 -2.35 -1.18
CA GLY A 60 7.22 -1.35 -0.86
C GLY A 60 8.40 -1.95 -0.09
N GLY A 61 9.61 -1.80 -0.63
CA GLY A 61 10.84 -2.25 0.02
C GLY A 61 12.03 -1.37 -0.34
N TYR A 62 13.10 -1.44 0.45
CA TYR A 62 14.31 -0.69 0.13
C TYR A 62 14.98 -1.27 -1.13
N PRO A 63 15.14 -0.49 -2.22
CA PRO A 63 15.76 -1.00 -3.44
C PRO A 63 17.23 -1.32 -3.17
N ARG A 64 17.68 -2.47 -3.67
CA ARG A 64 19.09 -2.88 -3.52
C ARG A 64 19.98 -1.96 -4.35
N LYS A 65 20.84 -1.17 -3.70
CA LYS A 65 21.92 -0.44 -4.38
C LYS A 65 23.19 -1.28 -4.38
N GLU A 66 24.08 -1.07 -5.36
CA GLU A 66 25.29 -1.88 -5.57
C GLU A 66 26.19 -1.98 -4.32
N ILE A 67 26.21 -0.95 -3.49
CA ILE A 67 27.09 -0.84 -2.30
C ILE A 67 26.33 -1.21 -1.00
N THR A 68 25.02 -1.49 -1.06
CA THR A 68 24.22 -1.76 0.15
C THR A 68 24.46 -3.18 0.66
N LEU A 69 24.92 -3.30 1.91
CA LEU A 69 24.98 -4.58 2.61
C LEU A 69 23.58 -5.17 2.72
N ARG A 70 23.45 -6.47 2.49
CA ARG A 70 22.16 -7.18 2.59
C ARG A 70 21.48 -6.96 3.94
N LYS A 71 22.27 -6.85 5.02
CA LYS A 71 21.77 -6.61 6.38
C LYS A 71 21.05 -5.26 6.50
N ASP A 72 21.60 -4.21 5.91
CA ASP A 72 21.06 -2.85 6.00
C ASP A 72 19.79 -2.69 5.15
N MET A 73 19.75 -3.38 3.99
CA MET A 73 18.56 -3.48 3.17
C MET A 73 17.42 -4.17 3.94
N LEU A 74 17.70 -5.32 4.57
CA LEU A 74 16.71 -6.05 5.36
C LEU A 74 16.22 -5.25 6.56
N SER A 75 17.11 -4.60 7.32
CA SER A 75 16.70 -3.81 8.49
C SER A 75 15.79 -2.64 8.11
N THR A 76 16.06 -2.01 6.95
CA THR A 76 15.23 -0.91 6.45
C THR A 76 13.85 -1.41 6.02
N SER A 77 13.78 -2.47 5.21
CA SER A 77 12.50 -3.06 4.80
C SER A 77 11.68 -3.58 5.97
N VAL A 78 12.32 -4.21 6.97
CA VAL A 78 11.65 -4.66 8.20
C VAL A 78 11.02 -3.49 8.96
N SER A 79 11.68 -2.34 9.02
CA SER A 79 11.14 -1.16 9.68
C SER A 79 9.90 -0.61 8.96
N ILE A 80 9.89 -0.65 7.62
CA ILE A 80 8.74 -0.24 6.79
C ILE A 80 7.56 -1.19 7.03
N TYR A 81 7.78 -2.50 6.90
CA TYR A 81 6.72 -3.49 7.10
C TYR A 81 6.18 -3.48 8.53
N LYS A 82 7.03 -3.22 9.52
CA LYS A 82 6.59 -3.09 10.92
C LYS A 82 5.64 -1.92 11.11
N ALA A 83 5.92 -0.75 10.52
CA ALA A 83 5.02 0.40 10.60
C ALA A 83 3.67 0.12 9.94
N GLN A 84 3.66 -0.55 8.79
CA GLN A 84 2.43 -0.94 8.08
C GLN A 84 1.63 -2.01 8.85
N ALA A 85 2.31 -3.00 9.43
CA ALA A 85 1.66 -4.03 10.24
C ALA A 85 0.97 -3.45 11.47
N LEU A 86 1.65 -2.54 12.19
CA LEU A 86 1.07 -1.86 13.35
C LEU A 86 -0.17 -1.03 12.97
N ALA A 87 -0.11 -0.30 11.86
CA ALA A 87 -1.25 0.47 11.38
C ALA A 87 -2.45 -0.43 10.99
N LEU A 88 -2.19 -1.62 10.44
CA LEU A 88 -3.26 -2.60 10.17
C LEU A 88 -3.85 -3.18 11.47
N GLU A 89 -3.02 -3.44 12.49
CA GLU A 89 -3.49 -3.92 13.80
C GLU A 89 -4.38 -2.89 14.50
N GLU A 90 -4.06 -1.59 14.42
CA GLU A 90 -4.86 -0.52 15.03
C GLU A 90 -6.28 -0.40 14.47
N HIS A 91 -6.51 -0.86 13.24
CA HIS A 91 -7.81 -0.79 12.57
C HIS A 91 -8.66 -2.07 12.71
N ASP A 92 -8.23 -3.02 13.54
CA ASP A 92 -8.99 -4.19 14.02
C ASP A 92 -9.76 -4.95 12.93
N VAL A 93 -9.18 -5.05 11.73
CA VAL A 93 -9.78 -5.82 10.64
C VAL A 93 -9.42 -7.28 10.88
N ALA A 94 -10.24 -7.96 11.70
CA ALA A 94 -10.03 -9.34 12.18
C ALA A 94 -9.74 -10.40 11.07
N ASP A 95 -9.98 -10.07 9.80
CA ASP A 95 -9.77 -10.93 8.63
C ASP A 95 -8.85 -10.32 7.55
N CYS A 96 -8.01 -9.33 7.90
CA CYS A 96 -7.09 -8.73 6.93
C CYS A 96 -6.09 -9.77 6.40
N LYS A 97 -6.01 -9.93 5.08
CA LYS A 97 -5.07 -10.83 4.41
C LYS A 97 -3.87 -10.04 3.90
N VAL A 98 -2.68 -10.41 4.37
CA VAL A 98 -1.43 -9.71 4.03
C VAL A 98 -0.57 -10.57 3.10
N THR A 99 0.05 -9.94 2.11
CA THR A 99 1.11 -10.53 1.27
C THR A 99 2.21 -9.50 1.06
N ILE A 100 3.45 -9.94 1.16
CA ILE A 100 4.70 -9.15 1.04
C ILE A 100 5.52 -9.73 -0.10
#